data_AF-A0A820LIN6-F1
#
_entry.id   AF-A0A820LIN6-F1
#
_cell.length_a   1.000
_cell.length_b   1.000
_cell.length_c   1.000
_cell.angle_alpha   90.00
_cell.angle_beta   90.00
_cell.angle_gamma   90.00
#
_symmetry.space_group_name_H-M   'P 1'
#
loop_
_entity.id
_entity.type
_entity.pdbx_description
1 polymer ?
#
loop_
_entity_poly.entity_id
_entity_poly.type
_entity_poly.pdbx_seq_one_letter_code
_entity_poly.pdbx_strand_id
1 'polypeptide(L)'
;IRNQLSPTLNRQGILDTNVNTMQFFYNRVKSNLHMAICMSPFGETFRNYIRMYPALVNCTTIIYFSEWPHEALIDVAHHFLIKYNFEFEDNETIHRTLANLCAFIHLSSKTLANKMKDELRREIYITPTNYLQFVRNYSR
;
A
#
# COMPACT_ATOMS: atom_id res chain seq x y z
N ILE A 1 19.02 2.80 -28.27
CA ILE A 1 17.98 3.86 -28.30
C ILE A 1 17.80 4.42 -29.70
N ARG A 2 18.77 5.16 -30.28
CA ARG A 2 18.63 5.79 -31.62
C ARG A 2 18.23 4.80 -32.72
N ASN A 3 19.00 3.73 -32.93
CA ASN A 3 18.72 2.72 -33.97
C ASN A 3 17.34 2.04 -33.84
N GLN A 4 16.77 1.99 -32.63
CA GLN A 4 15.43 1.44 -32.40
C GLN A 4 14.31 2.43 -32.67
N LEU A 5 14.58 3.74 -32.56
CA LEU A 5 13.60 4.81 -32.73
C LEU A 5 13.62 5.41 -34.14
N SER A 6 14.74 5.36 -34.86
CA SER A 6 14.87 5.87 -36.24
C SER A 6 13.75 5.38 -37.19
N PRO A 7 13.34 4.09 -37.18
CA PRO A 7 12.24 3.62 -38.03
C PRO A 7 10.88 4.22 -37.69
N THR A 8 10.67 4.58 -36.41
CA THR A 8 9.43 5.21 -35.95
C THR A 8 9.41 6.72 -36.20
N LEU A 9 10.56 7.40 -36.09
CA LEU A 9 10.68 8.81 -36.44
C LEU A 9 10.43 9.04 -37.93
N ASN A 10 11.07 8.24 -38.80
CA ASN A 10 10.90 8.34 -40.24
C ASN A 10 9.43 8.10 -40.67
N ARG A 11 8.74 7.16 -40.01
CA ARG A 11 7.31 6.91 -40.23
C ARG A 11 6.42 8.10 -39.83
N GLN A 12 6.85 8.90 -38.85
CA GLN A 12 6.13 10.10 -38.40
C GLN A 12 6.60 11.38 -39.09
N GLY A 13 7.48 11.29 -40.10
CA GLY A 13 8.02 12.45 -40.81
C GLY A 13 8.95 13.33 -39.97
N ILE A 14 9.47 12.83 -38.86
CA ILE A 14 10.38 13.58 -37.98
C ILE A 14 11.82 13.35 -38.46
N LEU A 15 12.57 14.43 -38.68
CA LEU A 15 13.99 14.36 -39.07
C LEU A 15 14.81 13.60 -38.00
N ASP A 16 15.56 12.58 -38.41
CA ASP A 16 16.42 11.77 -37.53
C ASP A 16 17.69 12.54 -37.12
N THR A 17 17.53 13.57 -36.29
CA THR A 17 18.62 14.28 -35.61
C THR A 17 18.74 13.80 -34.17
N ASN A 18 19.90 13.94 -33.54
CA ASN A 18 20.08 13.50 -32.15
C ASN A 18 19.09 14.17 -31.19
N VAL A 19 18.78 15.46 -31.43
CA VAL A 19 17.83 16.24 -30.64
C VAL A 19 16.41 15.68 -30.79
N ASN A 20 15.96 15.46 -32.04
CA ASN A 20 14.61 14.96 -32.30
C ASN A 20 14.41 13.54 -31.77
N THR A 21 15.42 12.67 -31.91
CA THR A 21 15.35 11.29 -31.43
C THR A 21 15.26 11.24 -29.90
N MET A 22 15.99 12.09 -29.17
CA MET A 22 15.86 12.16 -27.72
C MET A 22 14.57 12.82 -27.26
N GLN A 23 14.10 13.88 -27.92
CA GLN A 23 12.81 14.50 -27.62
C GLN A 23 11.66 13.51 -27.82
N PHE A 24 11.70 12.75 -28.92
CA PHE A 24 10.73 11.70 -29.21
C PHE A 24 10.76 10.59 -28.15
N PHE A 25 11.95 10.13 -27.78
CA PHE A 25 12.11 9.15 -26.70
C PHE A 25 11.54 9.66 -25.37
N TYR A 26 11.90 10.87 -24.98
CA TYR A 26 11.46 11.47 -23.72
C TYR A 26 9.93 11.58 -23.66
N ASN A 27 9.30 12.10 -24.72
CA ASN A 27 7.84 12.21 -24.80
C ASN A 27 7.17 10.83 -24.72
N ARG A 28 7.74 9.83 -25.40
CA ARG A 28 7.22 8.47 -25.36
C ARG A 28 7.34 7.86 -23.96
N VAL A 29 8.47 8.05 -23.27
CA VAL A 29 8.64 7.58 -21.89
C VAL A 29 7.65 8.29 -20.97
N LYS A 30 7.54 9.61 -21.05
CA LYS A 30 6.64 10.40 -20.21
C LYS A 30 5.17 9.98 -20.36
N SER A 31 4.73 9.63 -21.56
CA SER A 31 3.34 9.23 -21.82
C SER A 31 3.01 7.78 -21.49
N ASN A 32 4.01 6.89 -21.33
CA ASN A 32 3.77 5.45 -21.19
C ASN A 32 4.35 4.85 -19.90
N LEU A 33 5.31 5.51 -19.26
CA LEU A 33 5.92 5.01 -18.02
C LEU A 33 5.20 5.60 -16.82
N HIS A 34 4.43 4.77 -16.13
CA HIS A 34 3.84 5.08 -14.84
C HIS A 34 4.47 4.18 -13.78
N MET A 35 5.04 4.80 -12.74
CA MET A 35 5.71 4.09 -11.65
C MET A 35 4.97 4.33 -10.34
N ALA A 36 4.73 3.25 -9.59
CA ALA A 36 4.25 3.30 -8.21
C ALA A 36 5.35 2.79 -7.30
N ILE A 37 5.77 3.62 -6.33
CA ILE A 37 6.81 3.27 -5.35
C ILE A 37 6.15 3.20 -3.98
N CYS A 38 6.27 2.05 -3.32
CA CYS A 38 5.77 1.84 -1.98
C CYS A 38 6.93 1.87 -0.98
N MET A 39 6.90 2.82 -0.04
CA MET A 39 7.91 2.95 1.00
C MET A 39 7.22 2.99 2.36
N SER A 40 7.82 2.31 3.34
CA SER A 40 7.40 2.44 4.74
C SER A 40 7.80 3.82 5.25
N PRO A 41 6.90 4.60 5.88
CA PRO A 41 7.26 5.87 6.50
C PRO A 41 8.02 5.68 7.82
N PHE A 42 8.12 4.45 8.32
CA PHE A 42 8.77 4.12 9.57
C PHE A 42 10.30 4.02 9.39
N GLY A 43 11.03 4.71 10.26
CA GLY A 43 12.50 4.71 10.29
C GLY A 43 13.16 5.83 9.46
N GLU A 44 14.49 5.85 9.49
CA GLU A 44 15.28 6.91 8.84
C GLU A 44 15.44 6.71 7.33
N THR A 45 15.27 5.48 6.85
CA THR A 45 15.49 5.10 5.45
C THR A 45 14.64 5.93 4.48
N PHE A 46 13.35 6.11 4.77
CA PHE A 46 12.46 6.93 3.95
C PHE A 46 12.90 8.39 3.89
N ARG A 47 13.29 8.96 5.04
CA ARG A 47 13.83 10.32 5.12
C ARG A 47 15.13 10.45 4.32
N ASN A 48 16.00 9.46 4.38
CA ASN A 48 17.26 9.45 3.65
C ASN A 48 17.02 9.36 2.13
N TYR A 49 16.06 8.54 1.67
CA TYR A 49 15.72 8.47 0.25
C TYR A 49 15.12 9.76 -0.30
N ILE A 50 14.24 10.43 0.46
CA ILE A 50 13.70 11.73 0.02
C ILE A 50 14.81 12.78 -0.10
N ARG A 51 15.78 12.79 0.83
CA ARG A 51 16.94 13.70 0.77
C ARG A 51 17.86 13.40 -0.40
N MET A 52 18.09 12.12 -0.68
CA MET A 52 18.96 11.68 -1.77
C MET A 52 18.32 11.86 -3.16
N TYR A 53 16.99 11.72 -3.24
CA TYR A 53 16.23 11.74 -4.50
C TYR A 53 15.00 12.68 -4.41
N PRO A 54 15.19 14.01 -4.55
CA PRO A 54 14.10 14.99 -4.45
C PRO A 54 12.95 14.79 -5.46
N ALA A 55 13.24 14.15 -6.59
CA ALA A 55 12.23 13.82 -7.60
C ALA A 55 11.09 12.93 -7.07
N LEU A 56 11.34 12.15 -6.00
CA LEU A 56 10.30 11.36 -5.33
C LEU A 56 9.20 12.23 -4.75
N VAL A 57 9.49 13.48 -4.37
CA VAL A 57 8.48 14.42 -3.84
C VAL A 57 8.02 15.38 -4.94
N ASN A 58 8.93 15.86 -5.77
CA ASN A 58 8.61 16.90 -6.75
C ASN A 58 7.92 16.38 -8.02
N CYS A 59 8.10 15.10 -8.35
CA CYS A 59 7.63 14.52 -9.61
C CYS A 59 6.67 13.35 -9.43
N THR A 60 6.23 13.08 -8.19
CA THR A 60 5.25 12.02 -7.91
C THR A 60 4.09 12.55 -7.07
N THR A 61 2.96 11.85 -7.11
CA THR A 61 1.84 12.12 -6.22
C THR A 61 1.97 11.28 -4.96
N ILE A 62 2.08 11.93 -3.80
CA ILE A 62 2.19 11.23 -2.51
C ILE A 62 0.81 10.78 -2.06
N ILE A 63 0.65 9.47 -1.89
CA ILE A 63 -0.54 8.85 -1.29
C ILE A 63 -0.14 8.33 0.08
N TYR A 64 -0.76 8.87 1.13
CA TYR A 64 -0.52 8.43 2.50
C TYR A 64 -1.55 7.39 2.93
N PHE A 65 -1.08 6.23 3.39
CA PHE A 65 -1.94 5.19 3.93
C PHE A 65 -2.03 5.36 5.45
N SER A 66 -3.16 5.90 5.89
CA SER A 66 -3.50 5.95 7.30
C SER A 66 -3.82 4.56 7.83
N GLU A 67 -3.71 4.44 9.15
CA GLU A 67 -4.12 3.26 9.89
C GLU A 67 -5.61 2.99 9.66
N TRP A 68 -5.99 1.71 9.61
CA TRP A 68 -7.38 1.35 9.38
C TRP A 68 -8.25 1.79 10.56
N PRO A 69 -9.34 2.55 10.32
CA PRO A 69 -10.29 2.88 11.37
C PRO A 69 -11.01 1.62 11.86
N HIS A 70 -11.62 1.72 13.04
CA HIS A 70 -12.38 0.62 13.65
C HIS A 70 -13.40 0.00 12.69
N GLU A 71 -14.18 0.83 12.01
CA GLU A 71 -15.18 0.38 11.02
C GLU A 71 -14.55 -0.42 9.87
N ALA A 72 -13.41 0.02 9.34
CA ALA A 72 -12.72 -0.72 8.28
C ALA A 72 -12.20 -2.09 8.77
N LEU A 73 -11.78 -2.18 10.03
CA LEU A 73 -11.38 -3.46 10.64
C LEU A 73 -12.58 -4.40 10.76
N ILE A 74 -13.76 -3.89 11.13
CA ILE A 74 -15.01 -4.66 11.18
C ILE A 74 -15.36 -5.16 9.78
N ASP A 75 -15.41 -4.28 8.78
CA ASP A 75 -15.80 -4.65 7.41
C ASP A 75 -14.88 -5.72 6.82
N VAL A 76 -13.57 -5.60 7.05
CA VAL A 76 -12.60 -6.60 6.61
C VAL A 76 -12.86 -7.93 7.32
N ALA A 77 -13.02 -7.94 8.64
CA ALA A 77 -13.27 -9.19 9.36
C ALA A 77 -14.60 -9.83 8.96
N HIS A 78 -15.66 -9.04 8.85
CA HIS A 78 -16.98 -9.48 8.41
C HIS A 78 -16.92 -10.10 7.01
N HIS A 79 -16.19 -9.51 6.07
CA HIS A 79 -15.98 -10.07 4.74
C HIS A 79 -15.32 -11.45 4.75
N PHE A 80 -14.37 -11.70 5.67
CA PHE A 80 -13.75 -13.01 5.82
C PHE A 80 -14.67 -14.01 6.52
N LEU A 81 -15.41 -13.57 7.54
CA LEU A 81 -16.26 -14.43 8.38
C LEU A 81 -17.57 -14.83 7.67
N ILE A 82 -18.13 -13.99 6.80
CA ILE A 82 -19.36 -14.29 6.02
C ILE A 82 -19.28 -15.60 5.22
N LYS A 83 -18.08 -16.01 4.83
CA LYS A 83 -17.85 -17.23 4.05
C LYS A 83 -18.17 -18.50 4.84
N TYR A 84 -18.35 -18.39 6.15
CA TYR A 84 -18.64 -19.49 7.04
C TYR A 84 -20.12 -19.43 7.42
N ASN A 85 -20.79 -20.57 7.32
CA ASN A 85 -22.18 -20.67 7.75
C ASN A 85 -22.17 -21.27 9.16
N PHE A 86 -22.45 -20.48 10.18
CA PHE A 86 -22.71 -21.05 11.49
C PHE A 86 -24.10 -21.70 11.48
N GLU A 87 -24.25 -22.85 12.15
CA GLU A 87 -25.54 -23.57 12.29
C GLU A 87 -26.47 -22.87 13.30
N PHE A 88 -26.55 -21.54 13.25
CA PHE A 88 -27.41 -20.73 14.11
C PHE A 88 -28.40 -19.92 13.26
N GLU A 89 -29.60 -19.67 13.79
CA GLU A 89 -30.64 -18.90 13.09
C GLU A 89 -30.23 -17.44 12.84
N ASP A 90 -29.38 -16.86 13.70
CA ASP A 90 -28.96 -15.46 13.63
C ASP A 90 -27.49 -15.29 13.17
N ASN A 91 -27.19 -15.91 12.03
CA ASN A 91 -25.83 -16.02 11.51
C ASN A 91 -25.16 -14.63 11.26
N GLU A 92 -25.91 -13.67 10.73
CA GLU A 92 -25.38 -12.33 10.41
C GLU A 92 -25.02 -11.50 11.65
N THR A 93 -25.84 -11.56 12.70
CA THR A 93 -25.55 -10.85 13.96
C THR A 93 -24.31 -11.43 14.65
N ILE A 94 -24.14 -12.76 14.59
CA ILE A 94 -22.95 -13.44 15.08
C ILE A 94 -21.71 -13.01 14.30
N HIS A 95 -21.79 -12.95 12.97
CA HIS A 95 -20.69 -12.51 12.12
C HIS A 95 -20.23 -11.10 12.45
N ARG A 96 -21.16 -10.17 12.60
CA ARG A 96 -20.85 -8.78 12.97
C ARG A 96 -20.26 -8.66 14.37
N THR A 97 -20.77 -9.43 15.32
CA THR A 97 -20.25 -9.46 16.69
C THR A 97 -18.82 -9.97 16.72
N LEU A 98 -18.53 -11.07 16.01
CA LEU A 98 -17.18 -11.62 15.87
C LEU A 98 -16.24 -10.65 15.14
N ALA A 99 -16.71 -9.99 14.08
CA ALA A 99 -15.92 -8.98 13.38
C ALA A 99 -15.54 -7.80 14.29
N ASN A 100 -16.48 -7.33 15.11
CA ASN A 100 -16.23 -6.29 16.10
C ASN A 100 -15.24 -6.74 17.18
N LEU A 101 -15.34 -7.99 17.65
CA LEU A 101 -14.37 -8.57 18.58
C LEU A 101 -12.97 -8.64 17.96
N CYS A 102 -12.86 -9.06 16.71
CA CYS A 102 -11.59 -9.08 15.99
C CYS A 102 -10.95 -7.69 15.92
N ALA A 103 -11.73 -6.68 15.53
CA ALA A 103 -11.28 -5.29 15.48
C ALA A 103 -10.80 -4.80 16.86
N PHE A 104 -11.58 -5.08 17.91
CA PHE A 104 -11.24 -4.72 19.29
C PHE A 104 -9.93 -5.36 19.75
N ILE A 105 -9.70 -6.66 19.49
CA ILE A 105 -8.47 -7.37 19.85
C ILE A 105 -7.26 -6.73 19.15
N HIS A 106 -7.40 -6.38 17.87
CA HIS A 106 -6.33 -5.75 17.11
C HIS A 106 -5.95 -4.37 17.68
N LEU A 107 -6.94 -3.51 17.93
CA LEU A 107 -6.72 -2.18 18.52
C LEU A 107 -6.17 -2.25 19.94
N SER A 108 -6.62 -3.22 20.73
CA SER A 108 -6.09 -3.49 22.07
C SER A 108 -4.62 -3.91 22.03
N SER A 109 -4.26 -4.81 21.11
CA SER A 109 -2.88 -5.25 20.90
C SER A 109 -1.97 -4.08 20.51
N LYS A 110 -2.47 -3.17 19.67
CA LYS A 110 -1.77 -1.95 19.30
C LYS A 110 -1.55 -1.00 20.47
N THR A 111 -2.58 -0.81 21.29
CA THR A 111 -2.48 0.00 22.52
C THR A 111 -1.43 -0.59 23.47
N LEU A 112 -1.39 -1.92 23.59
CA LEU A 112 -0.38 -2.60 24.40
C LEU A 112 1.03 -2.46 23.80
N ALA A 113 1.18 -2.55 22.49
CA ALA A 113 2.46 -2.34 21.82
C ALA A 113 3.03 -0.93 22.10
N ASN A 114 2.17 0.10 22.12
CA ASN A 114 2.57 1.45 22.51
C ASN A 114 3.04 1.50 23.97
N LYS A 115 2.32 0.86 24.90
CA LYS A 115 2.76 0.76 26.31
C LYS A 115 4.11 0.06 26.46
N MET A 116 4.33 -1.03 25.71
CA MET A 116 5.61 -1.74 25.71
C MET A 116 6.76 -0.87 25.18
N LYS A 117 6.48 0.01 24.21
CA LYS A 117 7.46 1.00 23.75
C LYS A 117 7.79 2.01 24.84
N ASP A 118 6.79 2.52 25.54
CA ASP A 118 6.96 3.56 26.55
C ASP A 118 7.67 3.04 27.80
N GLU A 119 7.25 1.87 28.29
CA GLU A 119 7.76 1.29 29.55
C GLU A 119 9.05 0.50 29.36
N LEU A 120 9.15 -0.31 28.30
CA LEU A 120 10.25 -1.26 28.09
C LEU A 120 11.20 -0.85 26.97
N ARG A 121 10.94 0.29 26.29
CA ARG A 121 11.70 0.73 25.11
C ARG A 121 11.77 -0.32 24.00
N ARG A 122 10.76 -1.20 23.92
CA ARG A 122 10.64 -2.23 22.88
C ARG A 122 9.59 -1.83 21.87
N GLU A 123 10.03 -1.52 20.65
CA GLU A 123 9.11 -1.23 19.55
C GLU A 123 8.56 -2.52 18.94
N ILE A 124 7.23 -2.65 18.97
CA ILE A 124 6.50 -3.74 18.31
C ILE A 124 5.57 -3.11 17.30
N TYR A 125 5.69 -3.52 16.04
CA TYR A 125 4.88 -2.99 14.94
C TYR A 125 3.67 -3.88 14.71
N ILE A 126 2.49 -3.38 15.05
CA ILE A 126 1.21 -4.01 14.73
C ILE A 126 0.73 -3.48 13.38
N THR A 127 0.72 -4.34 12.35
CA THR A 127 0.40 -3.96 10.97
C THR A 127 -0.95 -4.53 10.50
N PRO A 128 -1.59 -3.93 9.48
CA PRO A 128 -2.79 -4.52 8.86
C PRO A 128 -2.56 -5.95 8.35
N THR A 129 -1.34 -6.29 7.93
CA THR A 129 -1.00 -7.66 7.53
C THR A 129 -1.13 -8.64 8.70
N ASN A 130 -0.73 -8.24 9.92
CA ASN A 130 -0.94 -9.06 11.11
C ASN A 130 -2.44 -9.26 11.39
N TYR A 131 -3.26 -8.23 11.17
CA TYR A 131 -4.71 -8.33 11.31
C TYR A 131 -5.33 -9.31 10.31
N LEU A 132 -4.96 -9.19 9.03
CA LEU A 132 -5.44 -10.09 7.99
C LEU A 132 -5.06 -11.55 8.27
N GLN A 133 -3.84 -11.79 8.75
CA GLN A 133 -3.40 -13.12 9.17
C GLN A 133 -4.20 -13.62 10.38
N PHE A 134 -4.42 -12.77 11.38
CA PHE A 134 -5.23 -13.08 12.55
C PHE A 134 -6.64 -13.53 12.14
N VAL A 135 -7.38 -12.70 11.40
CA VAL A 135 -8.74 -13.03 10.97
C VAL A 135 -8.76 -14.31 10.13
N ARG A 136 -7.83 -14.46 9.18
CA ARG A 136 -7.74 -15.65 8.32
C ARG A 136 -7.43 -16.93 9.08
N ASN A 137 -6.64 -16.85 10.16
CA ASN A 137 -6.31 -18.01 10.97
C ASN A 137 -7.47 -18.43 11.87
N TYR A 138 -8.22 -17.47 12.42
CA TYR A 138 -9.41 -17.75 13.22
C TYR A 138 -10.63 -18.14 12.38
N SER A 139 -10.61 -17.84 11.08
CA SER A 139 -11.62 -18.33 10.15
C SER A 139 -11.32 -19.75 9.65
N ARG A 140 -10.15 -20.34 9.91
CA ARG A 140 -9.89 -21.75 9.58
C ARG A 140 -10.52 -22.68 10.60
#